data_AF-A0AAV5SW54-F1
#
_entry.id   AF-A0AAV5SW54-F1
#
_cell.length_a   1.000
_cell.length_b   1.000
_cell.length_c   1.000
_cell.angle_alpha   90.00
_cell.angle_beta   90.00
_cell.angle_gamma   90.00
#
_symmetry.space_group_name_H-M   'P 1'
#
loop_
_entity.id
_entity.type
_entity.pdbx_description
1 polymer ?
#
loop_
_entity_poly.entity_id
_entity_poly.type
_entity_poly.pdbx_seq_one_letter_code
_entity_poly.pdbx_strand_id
1 'polypeptide(L)'
;SLERLHTRIDLLENQADEIADTLERQHTLVRSMADSTPVILSNSIKAAEGTATITKMLIPPPPDFTYRYLTEEEVRRLDDDNGEFLAFAAAMDKAIYTVNQRRLSLRDRDHDRVRWMIECVMYRRRLGIGSGHKAHISDIRKRLNTYAGKERDSYKKGIGHIDEEEEEDHPREMDMDEEERE
;
A
#
# COMPACT_ATOMS: atom_id res chain seq x y z
N SER A 1 59.03 -59.59 -19.35
CA SER A 1 58.30 -60.87 -19.24
C SER A 1 56.89 -60.66 -19.78
N LEU A 2 56.31 -61.67 -20.41
CA LEU A 2 54.94 -61.67 -20.93
C LEU A 2 53.91 -61.24 -19.88
N GLU A 3 54.11 -61.61 -18.62
CA GLU A 3 53.26 -61.21 -17.49
C GLU A 3 53.10 -59.69 -17.35
N ARG A 4 54.18 -58.91 -17.53
CA ARG A 4 54.09 -57.44 -17.44
C ARG A 4 53.27 -56.83 -18.58
N LEU A 5 53.22 -57.49 -19.73
CA LEU A 5 52.39 -57.06 -20.86
C LEU A 5 50.93 -57.41 -20.61
N HIS A 6 50.62 -58.60 -20.07
CA HIS A 6 49.25 -58.96 -19.67
C HIS A 6 48.70 -58.00 -18.62
N THR A 7 49.42 -57.74 -17.52
CA THR A 7 48.96 -56.79 -16.50
C THR A 7 48.70 -55.38 -17.05
N ARG A 8 49.47 -54.98 -18.07
CA ARG A 8 49.31 -53.67 -18.70
C ARG A 8 48.14 -53.63 -19.68
N ILE A 9 47.82 -54.75 -20.33
CA ILE A 9 46.62 -54.89 -21.16
C ILE A 9 45.39 -54.84 -20.25
N ASP A 10 45.35 -55.60 -19.16
CA ASP A 10 44.23 -55.61 -18.22
C ASP A 10 43.98 -54.20 -17.63
N LEU A 11 45.05 -53.45 -17.33
CA LEU A 11 44.93 -52.09 -16.84
C LEU A 11 44.35 -51.14 -17.90
N LEU A 12 44.77 -51.29 -19.16
CA LEU A 12 44.28 -50.46 -20.27
C LEU A 12 42.83 -50.78 -20.61
N GLU A 13 42.41 -52.04 -20.51
CA GLU A 13 41.01 -52.46 -20.69
C GLU A 13 40.11 -51.85 -19.63
N ASN A 14 40.49 -51.93 -18.35
CA ASN A 14 39.76 -51.28 -17.27
C ASN A 14 39.66 -49.75 -17.45
N GLN A 15 40.75 -49.10 -17.88
CA GLN A 15 40.74 -47.67 -18.17
C GLN A 15 39.85 -47.32 -19.37
N ALA A 16 39.82 -48.17 -20.40
CA ALA A 16 38.96 -47.97 -21.56
C ALA A 16 37.47 -48.08 -21.18
N ASP A 17 37.12 -49.03 -20.32
CA ASP A 17 35.76 -49.20 -19.81
C ASP A 17 35.33 -47.99 -18.96
N GLU A 18 36.18 -47.50 -18.06
CA GLU A 18 35.90 -46.29 -17.27
C GLU A 18 35.71 -45.03 -18.15
N ILE A 19 36.51 -44.90 -19.21
CA ILE A 19 36.38 -43.81 -20.19
C ILE A 19 35.06 -43.93 -20.95
N ALA A 20 34.68 -45.13 -21.40
CA ALA A 20 33.44 -45.37 -22.12
C ALA A 20 32.22 -45.00 -21.26
N ASP A 21 32.21 -45.46 -20.01
CA ASP A 21 31.20 -45.13 -19.00
C ASP A 21 31.06 -43.63 -18.77
N THR A 22 32.20 -42.93 -18.66
CA THR A 22 32.23 -41.48 -18.45
C THR A 22 31.70 -40.73 -19.67
N LEU A 23 32.08 -41.17 -20.86
CA LEU A 23 31.62 -40.60 -22.13
C LEU A 23 30.10 -40.74 -22.27
N GLU A 24 29.54 -41.90 -21.93
CA GLU A 24 28.10 -42.14 -21.99
C GLU A 24 27.31 -41.25 -21.01
N ARG A 25 27.82 -41.07 -19.78
CA ARG A 25 27.24 -40.14 -18.80
C ARG A 25 27.29 -38.70 -19.31
N GLN A 26 28.43 -38.26 -19.85
CA GLN A 26 28.56 -36.91 -20.43
C GLN A 26 27.60 -36.71 -21.61
N HIS A 27 27.48 -37.69 -22.49
CA HIS A 27 26.59 -37.60 -23.64
C HIS A 27 25.12 -37.50 -23.25
N THR A 28 24.73 -38.21 -22.19
CA THR A 28 23.38 -38.12 -21.60
C THR A 28 23.11 -36.75 -21.01
N LEU A 29 24.07 -36.17 -20.28
CA LEU A 29 23.97 -34.81 -19.74
C LEU A 29 23.86 -33.76 -20.85
N VAL A 30 24.68 -33.87 -21.90
CA VAL A 30 24.65 -32.95 -23.06
C VAL A 30 23.29 -32.99 -23.76
N ARG A 31 22.70 -34.18 -23.94
CA ARG A 31 21.34 -34.29 -24.50
C ARG A 31 20.30 -33.63 -23.61
N SER A 32 20.33 -33.88 -22.31
CA SER A 32 19.42 -33.23 -21.36
C SER A 32 19.56 -31.70 -21.37
N MET A 33 20.78 -31.19 -21.50
CA MET A 33 21.03 -29.75 -21.68
C MET A 33 20.48 -29.23 -23.00
N ALA A 34 20.64 -29.97 -24.11
CA ALA A 34 20.10 -29.60 -25.41
C ALA A 34 18.57 -29.54 -25.41
N ASP A 35 17.90 -30.41 -24.65
CA ASP A 35 16.44 -30.42 -24.52
C ASP A 35 15.92 -29.28 -23.62
N SER A 36 16.64 -28.97 -22.53
CA SER A 36 16.22 -27.96 -21.56
C SER A 36 16.52 -26.52 -21.97
N THR A 37 17.62 -26.29 -22.68
CA THR A 37 18.03 -24.96 -23.17
C THR A 37 16.95 -24.24 -23.99
N PRO A 38 16.29 -24.84 -24.99
CA PRO A 38 15.24 -24.16 -25.77
C PRO A 38 14.01 -23.85 -24.92
N VAL A 39 13.68 -24.68 -23.93
CA VAL A 39 12.57 -24.43 -22.99
C VAL A 39 12.88 -23.22 -22.11
N ILE A 40 14.10 -23.14 -21.57
CA ILE A 40 14.56 -22.00 -20.78
C ILE A 40 14.55 -20.72 -21.62
N LEU A 41 15.03 -20.79 -22.87
CA LEU A 41 15.00 -19.66 -23.79
C LEU A 41 13.57 -19.18 -24.06
N SER A 42 12.66 -20.10 -24.37
CA SER A 42 11.23 -19.80 -24.59
C SER A 42 10.59 -19.12 -23.37
N ASN A 43 10.84 -19.65 -22.17
CA ASN A 43 10.32 -19.08 -20.92
C ASN A 43 10.92 -17.69 -20.64
N SER A 44 12.20 -17.50 -20.95
CA SER A 44 12.87 -16.20 -20.79
C SER A 44 12.29 -15.14 -21.73
N ILE A 45 11.99 -15.51 -22.99
CA ILE A 45 11.32 -14.64 -23.96
C ILE A 45 9.92 -14.26 -23.45
N LYS A 46 9.12 -15.23 -23.01
CA LYS A 46 7.79 -14.97 -22.45
C LYS A 46 7.83 -14.09 -21.21
N ALA A 47 8.83 -14.29 -20.34
CA ALA A 47 9.03 -13.43 -19.17
C ALA A 47 9.39 -12.01 -19.60
N ALA A 48 10.28 -11.85 -20.58
CA ALA A 48 10.64 -10.54 -21.12
C ALA A 48 9.42 -9.82 -21.75
N GLU A 49 8.62 -10.52 -22.55
CA GLU A 49 7.38 -9.99 -23.13
C GLU A 49 6.35 -9.62 -22.06
N GLY A 50 6.20 -10.45 -21.03
CA GLY A 50 5.35 -10.17 -19.87
C GLY A 50 5.82 -8.92 -19.13
N THR A 51 7.12 -8.78 -18.86
CA THR A 51 7.66 -7.58 -18.21
C THR A 51 7.52 -6.32 -19.07
N ALA A 52 7.70 -6.41 -20.39
CA ALA A 52 7.48 -5.29 -21.30
C ALA A 52 6.01 -4.88 -21.37
N THR A 53 5.10 -5.85 -21.32
CA THR A 53 3.65 -5.61 -21.28
C THR A 53 3.24 -4.95 -19.97
N ILE A 54 3.74 -5.46 -18.83
CA ILE A 54 3.54 -4.84 -17.52
C ILE A 54 4.10 -3.41 -17.55
N THR A 55 5.30 -3.19 -18.07
CA THR A 55 5.93 -1.87 -18.18
C THR A 55 5.09 -0.89 -18.99
N LYS A 56 4.45 -1.34 -20.07
CA LYS A 56 3.51 -0.51 -20.87
C LYS A 56 2.18 -0.25 -20.15
N MET A 57 1.77 -1.15 -19.25
CA MET A 57 0.60 -0.98 -18.39
C MET A 57 0.90 -0.20 -17.11
N LEU A 58 2.18 0.00 -16.77
CA LEU A 58 2.57 0.89 -15.68
C LEU A 58 2.17 2.30 -16.08
N ILE A 59 1.40 2.93 -15.19
CA ILE A 59 1.09 4.35 -15.29
C ILE A 59 2.45 5.09 -15.34
N PRO A 60 2.62 6.08 -16.23
CA PRO A 60 3.84 6.87 -16.28
C PRO A 60 4.22 7.35 -14.87
N PRO A 61 5.53 7.46 -14.57
CA PRO A 61 5.98 7.91 -13.26
C PRO A 61 5.20 9.17 -12.88
N PRO A 62 4.58 9.21 -11.69
CA PRO A 62 3.73 10.31 -11.32
C PRO A 62 4.52 11.62 -11.47
N PRO A 63 3.92 12.67 -12.04
CA PRO A 63 4.59 13.97 -12.14
C PRO A 63 5.10 14.38 -10.76
N ASP A 64 6.23 15.08 -10.73
CA ASP A 64 6.86 15.56 -9.49
C ASP A 64 5.78 16.14 -8.58
N PHE A 65 5.62 15.55 -7.39
CA PHE A 65 4.57 15.97 -6.47
C PHE A 65 4.88 17.36 -5.94
N THR A 66 3.99 18.33 -6.18
CA THR A 66 4.19 19.69 -5.70
C THR A 66 3.94 19.80 -4.20
N TYR A 67 5.00 19.95 -3.43
CA TYR A 67 4.99 20.16 -1.98
C TYR A 67 4.50 21.58 -1.60
N ARG A 68 3.18 21.81 -1.67
CA ARG A 68 2.57 23.15 -1.51
C ARG A 68 2.44 23.62 -0.06
N TYR A 69 2.02 22.74 0.85
CA TYR A 69 1.69 23.12 2.23
C TYR A 69 2.73 22.67 3.28
N LEU A 70 3.58 21.71 2.92
CA LEU A 70 4.73 21.24 3.71
C LEU A 70 5.88 20.99 2.75
N THR A 71 7.11 21.17 3.22
CA THR A 71 8.32 20.81 2.47
C THR A 71 8.46 19.29 2.30
N GLU A 72 9.24 18.84 1.32
CA GLU A 72 9.49 17.41 1.13
C GLU A 72 10.14 16.78 2.38
N GLU A 73 11.06 17.49 3.00
CA GLU A 73 11.79 17.03 4.19
C GLU A 73 10.86 16.83 5.39
N GLU A 74 9.90 17.72 5.59
CA GLU A 74 8.89 17.59 6.65
C GLU A 74 7.97 16.40 6.39
N VAL A 75 7.49 16.25 5.15
CA VAL A 75 6.65 15.10 4.76
C VAL A 75 7.41 13.79 4.97
N ARG A 76 8.69 13.73 4.57
CA ARG A 76 9.55 12.56 4.75
C ARG A 76 9.73 12.23 6.23
N ARG A 77 9.98 13.23 7.09
CA ARG A 77 10.10 13.01 8.53
C ARG A 77 8.79 12.45 9.13
N LEU A 78 7.66 13.03 8.77
CA LEU A 78 6.35 12.54 9.23
C LEU A 78 6.07 11.11 8.76
N ASP A 79 6.52 10.77 7.55
CA ASP A 79 6.39 9.44 6.95
C ASP A 79 7.25 8.40 7.70
N ASP A 80 8.51 8.75 7.99
CA ASP A 80 9.46 7.92 8.72
C ASP A 80 9.03 7.70 10.19
N ASP A 81 8.54 8.75 10.85
CA ASP A 81 8.06 8.69 12.24
C ASP A 81 6.73 7.92 12.38
N ASN A 82 5.97 7.76 11.29
CA ASN A 82 4.66 7.13 11.29
C ASN A 82 4.62 5.98 10.28
N GLY A 83 5.16 4.81 10.66
CA GLY A 83 5.23 3.64 9.78
C GLY A 83 3.88 3.11 9.26
N GLU A 84 2.79 3.33 10.00
CA GLU A 84 1.44 2.91 9.60
C GLU A 84 0.76 3.96 8.72
N PHE A 85 0.10 3.52 7.64
CA PHE A 85 -0.47 4.38 6.60
C PHE A 85 -1.48 5.41 7.15
N LEU A 86 -2.40 4.99 8.02
CA LEU A 86 -3.41 5.87 8.60
C LEU A 86 -2.84 6.75 9.71
N ALA A 87 -1.81 6.30 10.42
CA ALA A 87 -1.04 7.12 11.36
C ALA A 87 -0.32 8.27 10.63
N PHE A 88 0.32 7.98 9.49
CA PHE A 88 0.95 9.02 8.66
C PHE A 88 -0.08 10.04 8.14
N ALA A 89 -1.24 9.58 7.65
CA ALA A 89 -2.32 10.49 7.25
C ALA A 89 -2.80 11.39 8.40
N ALA A 90 -2.85 10.87 9.62
CA ALA A 90 -3.20 11.64 10.81
C ALA A 90 -2.11 12.64 11.23
N ALA A 91 -0.84 12.29 11.05
CA ALA A 91 0.28 13.17 11.31
C ALA A 91 0.32 14.34 10.31
N MET A 92 0.05 14.06 9.02
CA MET A 92 -0.13 15.07 7.98
C MET A 92 -1.29 16.02 8.32
N ASP A 93 -2.44 15.49 8.77
CA ASP A 93 -3.59 16.29 9.21
C ASP A 93 -3.24 17.25 10.35
N LYS A 94 -2.46 16.79 11.33
CA LYS A 94 -1.95 17.62 12.44
C LYS A 94 -0.98 18.70 11.97
N ALA A 95 -0.15 18.41 10.98
CA ALA A 95 0.86 19.34 10.49
C ALA A 95 0.25 20.49 9.67
N ILE A 96 -0.83 20.25 8.91
CA ILE A 96 -1.39 21.25 7.97
C ILE A 96 -2.64 21.97 8.47
N TYR A 97 -3.28 21.48 9.53
CA TYR A 97 -4.48 22.06 10.12
C TYR A 97 -4.28 22.41 11.59
N THR A 98 -4.80 23.57 11.98
CA THR A 98 -4.92 23.95 13.39
C THR A 98 -5.91 23.06 14.13
N VAL A 99 -5.84 23.04 15.46
CA VAL A 99 -6.75 22.28 16.33
C VAL A 99 -8.22 22.58 16.02
N ASN A 100 -8.56 23.85 15.80
CA ASN A 100 -9.94 24.26 15.48
C ASN A 100 -10.41 23.72 14.13
N GLN A 101 -9.55 23.77 13.10
CA GLN A 101 -9.87 23.22 11.79
C GLN A 101 -10.01 21.69 11.83
N ARG A 102 -9.22 21.01 12.66
CA ARG A 102 -9.27 19.55 12.83
C ARG A 102 -10.57 19.05 13.48
N ARG A 103 -11.34 19.91 14.13
CA ARG A 103 -12.67 19.59 14.67
C ARG A 103 -13.77 19.61 13.62
N LEU A 104 -13.56 20.36 12.54
CA LEU A 104 -14.49 20.39 11.42
C LEU A 104 -14.47 19.04 10.71
N SER A 105 -15.62 18.65 10.15
CA SER A 105 -15.66 17.50 9.24
C SER A 105 -14.79 17.81 8.02
N LEU A 106 -14.24 16.79 7.37
CA LEU A 106 -13.44 17.01 6.15
C LEU A 106 -14.21 17.75 5.05
N ARG A 107 -15.55 17.67 5.04
CA ARG A 107 -16.41 18.35 4.08
C ARG A 107 -16.41 19.87 4.29
N ASP A 108 -16.20 20.32 5.52
CA ASP A 108 -16.29 21.74 5.88
C ASP A 108 -14.90 22.39 5.96
N ARG A 109 -13.85 21.68 5.52
CA ARG A 109 -12.47 22.18 5.45
C ARG A 109 -12.13 22.64 4.03
N ASP A 110 -11.02 23.35 3.90
CA ASP A 110 -10.41 23.68 2.60
C ASP A 110 -10.20 22.41 1.75
N HIS A 111 -11.01 22.26 0.70
CA HIS A 111 -11.04 21.10 -0.16
C HIS A 111 -9.74 20.90 -0.95
N ASP A 112 -9.07 21.98 -1.35
CA ASP A 112 -7.80 21.89 -2.08
C ASP A 112 -6.69 21.36 -1.16
N ARG A 113 -6.68 21.80 0.10
CA ARG A 113 -5.74 21.31 1.10
C ARG A 113 -6.02 19.86 1.50
N VAL A 114 -7.30 19.48 1.63
CA VAL A 114 -7.68 18.07 1.89
C VAL A 114 -7.24 17.19 0.72
N ARG A 115 -7.52 17.62 -0.52
CA ARG A 115 -7.13 16.90 -1.73
C ARG A 115 -5.61 16.72 -1.79
N TRP A 116 -4.86 17.80 -1.62
CA TRP A 116 -3.40 17.77 -1.62
C TRP A 116 -2.83 16.82 -0.56
N MET A 117 -3.36 16.84 0.66
CA MET A 117 -2.90 15.96 1.73
C MET A 117 -3.09 14.48 1.38
N ILE A 118 -4.28 14.13 0.87
CA ILE A 118 -4.59 12.76 0.45
C ILE A 118 -3.65 12.36 -0.70
N GLU A 119 -3.47 13.21 -1.70
CA GLU A 119 -2.56 12.97 -2.81
C GLU A 119 -1.11 12.80 -2.34
N CYS A 120 -0.65 13.61 -1.38
CA CYS A 120 0.69 13.51 -0.79
C CYS A 120 0.92 12.16 -0.12
N VAL A 121 -0.02 11.74 0.72
CA VAL A 121 0.04 10.45 1.42
C VAL A 121 0.06 9.29 0.42
N MET A 122 -0.79 9.35 -0.60
CA MET A 122 -0.87 8.33 -1.66
C MET A 122 0.39 8.29 -2.52
N TYR A 123 0.96 9.45 -2.83
CA TYR A 123 2.21 9.59 -3.59
C TYR A 123 3.40 8.99 -2.83
N ARG A 124 3.62 9.39 -1.58
CA ARG A 124 4.74 8.92 -0.74
C ARG A 124 4.72 7.41 -0.54
N ARG A 125 3.53 6.83 -0.30
CA ARG A 125 3.35 5.39 -0.08
C ARG A 125 3.17 4.58 -1.35
N ARG A 126 3.23 5.22 -2.53
CA ARG A 126 3.04 4.58 -3.84
C ARG A 126 1.73 3.79 -3.96
N LEU A 127 0.69 4.25 -3.27
CA LEU A 127 -0.66 3.62 -3.25
C LEU A 127 -1.54 4.12 -4.41
N GLY A 128 -0.97 4.85 -5.36
CA GLY A 128 -1.65 5.51 -6.46
C GLY A 128 -2.12 4.61 -7.61
N ILE A 129 -1.82 3.30 -7.59
CA ILE A 129 -1.98 2.42 -8.75
C ILE A 129 -2.84 1.21 -8.40
N GLY A 130 -3.90 0.96 -9.20
CA GLY A 130 -4.72 -0.25 -9.12
C GLY A 130 -6.04 -0.11 -8.35
N SER A 131 -6.71 -1.25 -8.16
CA SER A 131 -8.06 -1.35 -7.57
C SER A 131 -8.16 -0.86 -6.12
N GLY A 132 -7.04 -0.76 -5.40
CA GLY A 132 -6.98 -0.27 -4.01
C GLY A 132 -7.04 1.26 -3.86
N HIS A 133 -6.82 2.03 -4.93
CA HIS A 133 -6.69 3.50 -4.84
C HIS A 133 -7.90 4.18 -4.19
N LYS A 134 -9.12 3.85 -4.65
CA LYS A 134 -10.36 4.41 -4.09
C LYS A 134 -10.60 3.96 -2.65
N ALA A 135 -10.21 2.72 -2.32
CA ALA A 135 -10.35 2.18 -0.97
C ALA A 135 -9.43 2.94 0.01
N HIS A 136 -8.16 3.14 -0.34
CA HIS A 136 -7.22 3.90 0.48
C HIS A 136 -7.66 5.35 0.71
N ILE A 137 -8.17 6.04 -0.32
CA ILE A 137 -8.76 7.38 -0.15
C ILE A 137 -9.94 7.35 0.81
N SER A 138 -10.83 6.35 0.69
CA SER A 138 -11.97 6.18 1.57
C SER A 138 -11.54 5.96 3.01
N ASP A 139 -10.51 5.13 3.24
CA ASP A 139 -9.99 4.82 4.58
C ASP A 139 -9.34 6.04 5.24
N ILE A 140 -8.55 6.83 4.49
CA ILE A 140 -8.02 8.11 4.98
C ILE A 140 -9.18 9.02 5.41
N ARG A 141 -10.17 9.21 4.53
CA ARG A 141 -11.32 10.09 4.81
C ARG A 141 -12.11 9.64 6.04
N LYS A 142 -12.37 8.35 6.16
CA LYS A 142 -13.05 7.77 7.33
C LYS A 142 -12.25 8.04 8.60
N ARG A 143 -10.95 7.72 8.60
CA ARG A 143 -10.09 7.87 9.78
C ARG A 143 -10.02 9.33 10.26
N LEU A 144 -9.81 10.27 9.34
CA LEU A 144 -9.71 11.69 9.68
C LEU A 144 -11.03 12.26 10.19
N ASN A 145 -12.17 11.85 9.63
CA ASN A 145 -13.48 12.23 10.15
C ASN A 145 -13.75 11.62 11.54
N THR A 146 -13.31 10.39 11.81
CA THR A 146 -13.38 9.80 13.14
C THR A 146 -12.58 10.62 14.16
N TYR A 147 -11.37 11.05 13.80
CA TYR A 147 -10.58 11.94 14.67
C TYR A 147 -11.24 13.29 14.88
N ALA A 148 -11.81 13.90 13.83
CA ALA A 148 -12.56 15.15 13.97
C ALA A 148 -13.74 15.01 14.94
N GLY A 149 -14.46 13.88 14.90
CA GLY A 149 -15.50 13.54 15.87
C GLY A 149 -14.97 13.50 17.31
N LYS A 150 -13.90 12.74 17.55
CA LYS A 150 -13.28 12.63 18.88
C LYS A 150 -12.80 13.98 19.43
N GLU A 151 -12.24 14.84 18.58
CA GLU A 151 -11.78 16.18 18.96
C GLU A 151 -12.96 17.10 19.34
N ARG A 152 -14.10 16.99 18.64
CA ARG A 152 -15.34 17.69 19.01
C ARG A 152 -15.89 17.20 20.35
N ASP A 153 -15.96 15.89 20.53
CA ASP A 153 -16.51 15.29 21.76
C ASP A 153 -15.64 15.61 22.98
N SER A 154 -14.31 15.60 22.80
CA SER A 154 -13.37 15.97 23.86
C SER A 154 -13.50 17.44 24.23
N TYR A 155 -13.73 18.33 23.26
CA TYR A 155 -13.98 19.75 23.53
C TYR A 155 -15.31 19.97 24.27
N LYS A 156 -16.39 19.29 23.86
CA LYS A 156 -17.67 19.32 24.55
C LYS A 156 -17.59 18.81 25.99
N LYS A 157 -16.72 17.83 26.27
CA LYS A 157 -16.48 17.32 27.63
C LYS A 157 -15.54 18.20 28.46
N GLY A 158 -14.62 18.92 27.82
CA GLY A 158 -13.67 19.82 28.48
C GLY A 158 -14.26 21.20 28.82
N ILE A 159 -15.30 21.62 28.10
CA ILE A 159 -16.22 22.68 28.54
C ILE A 159 -17.26 21.97 29.39
N GLY A 160 -17.00 21.82 30.69
CA GLY A 160 -17.96 21.20 31.60
C GLY A 160 -19.35 21.83 31.46
N HIS A 161 -20.38 20.99 31.53
CA HIS A 161 -21.47 21.15 32.50
C HIS A 161 -21.70 22.62 32.92
N ILE A 162 -22.28 23.40 32.01
CA ILE A 162 -23.21 24.42 32.47
C ILE A 162 -24.47 23.60 32.70
N ASP A 163 -24.80 23.40 33.98
CA ASP A 163 -26.11 22.91 34.37
C ASP A 163 -27.14 23.81 33.68
N GLU A 164 -27.77 23.29 32.63
CA GLU A 164 -29.12 23.73 32.30
C GLU A 164 -29.94 23.24 33.49
N GLU A 165 -30.10 24.11 34.48
CA GLU A 165 -31.04 23.91 35.59
C GLU A 165 -32.36 23.42 34.98
N GLU A 166 -32.78 22.25 35.46
CA GLU A 166 -34.09 21.68 35.21
C GLU A 166 -35.15 22.73 35.58
N GLU A 167 -35.74 23.39 34.59
CA GLU A 167 -37.00 24.09 34.80
C GLU A 167 -38.11 23.02 34.82
N GLU A 168 -38.42 22.56 36.03
CA GLU A 168 -39.57 21.72 36.36
C GLU A 168 -40.87 22.38 35.86
N ASP A 169 -41.60 21.60 35.05
CA ASP A 169 -43.05 21.41 35.03
C ASP A 169 -43.97 22.58 35.45
N HIS A 170 -44.60 23.20 34.46
CA HIS A 170 -45.95 23.74 34.64
C HIS A 170 -46.91 23.12 33.61
N PRO A 171 -47.81 22.20 34.03
CA PRO A 171 -48.93 21.81 33.19
C PRO A 171 -49.89 22.99 33.10
N ARG A 172 -50.04 23.59 31.92
CA ARG A 172 -51.16 24.49 31.64
C ARG A 172 -52.31 23.70 31.06
N GLU A 173 -53.39 23.75 31.83
CA GLU A 173 -54.70 23.17 31.60
C GLU A 173 -55.24 23.48 30.20
N MET A 174 -56.00 22.52 29.67
CA MET A 174 -56.85 22.70 28.50
C MET A 174 -57.95 23.72 28.82
N ASP A 175 -58.15 24.68 27.91
CA ASP A 175 -59.48 25.21 27.64
C ASP A 175 -59.78 25.01 26.16
N MET A 176 -60.74 24.12 25.90
CA MET A 176 -61.55 24.17 24.69
C MET A 176 -62.37 25.46 24.75
N ASP A 177 -62.47 26.20 23.66
CA ASP A 177 -63.73 26.82 23.27
C ASP A 177 -63.81 27.00 21.75
N GLU A 178 -64.74 26.21 21.21
CA GLU A 178 -65.67 26.40 20.11
C GLU A 178 -65.68 27.70 19.28
N GLU A 179 -65.89 27.49 17.98
CA GLU A 179 -66.63 28.34 17.01
C GLU A 179 -66.27 29.83 16.88
N GLU A 180 -65.87 30.24 15.66
CA GLU A 180 -66.77 31.09 14.88
C GLU A 180 -66.47 31.02 13.37
N ARG A 181 -67.57 31.05 12.62
CA ARG A 181 -67.67 31.04 11.16
C ARG A 181 -67.11 32.34 10.58
N GLU A 182 -66.50 32.24 9.40
CA GLU A 182 -66.85 33.01 8.19
C GLU A 182 -66.18 32.42 6.94
#